data_AF-A0A511ZCY9-F1
#
_entry.id   AF-A0A511ZCY9-F1
#
_cell.length_a   1.000
_cell.length_b   1.000
_cell.length_c   1.000
_cell.angle_alpha   90.00
_cell.angle_beta   90.00
_cell.angle_gamma   90.00
#
_symmetry.space_group_name_H-M   'P 1'
#
loop_
_entity.id
_entity.type
_entity.pdbx_description
1 polymer ?
#
loop_
_entity_poly.entity_id
_entity_poly.type
_entity_poly.pdbx_seq_one_letter_code
_entity_poly.pdbx_strand_id
1 'polypeptide(L)'
;MRWVPVKSEYQRLGLGRALIAKGVKRMVEIEGDCVMYIPTQIWNIRAIQLYIWAGFEFETVESNPCGYNNQTNEALPHIQHLVLCYL
;
A
#
# COMPACT_ATOMS: atom_id res chain seq x y z
N MET A 1 9.38 1.75 1.84
CA MET A 1 9.08 2.96 1.03
C MET A 1 8.09 3.81 1.80
N ARG A 2 8.35 5.11 2.07
CA ARG A 2 7.55 5.87 3.07
C ARG A 2 6.41 6.71 2.47
N TRP A 3 6.55 7.21 1.24
CA TRP A 3 5.55 8.06 0.59
C TRP A 3 5.56 7.87 -0.92
N VAL A 4 4.39 7.74 -1.55
CA VAL A 4 4.25 7.64 -3.02
C VAL A 4 3.23 8.64 -3.57
N PRO A 5 3.52 9.95 -3.51
CA PRO A 5 2.61 10.97 -4.04
C PRO A 5 2.81 11.17 -5.55
N VAL A 6 1.72 11.43 -6.25
CA VAL A 6 1.73 11.96 -7.62
C VAL A 6 0.90 13.24 -7.60
N LYS A 7 1.46 14.35 -8.12
CA LYS A 7 0.73 15.61 -8.22
C LYS A 7 -0.56 15.42 -9.01
N SER A 8 -1.63 16.08 -8.59
CA SER A 8 -3.00 15.87 -9.08
C SER A 8 -3.12 15.92 -10.60
N GLU A 9 -2.43 16.85 -11.24
CA GLU A 9 -2.41 17.09 -12.68
C GLU A 9 -1.75 15.95 -13.49
N TYR A 10 -1.03 15.05 -12.82
CA TYR A 10 -0.39 13.87 -13.42
C TYR A 10 -0.96 12.54 -12.90
N GLN A 11 -2.02 12.57 -12.09
CA GLN A 11 -2.68 11.35 -11.64
C GLN A 11 -3.42 10.66 -12.78
N ARG A 12 -3.73 9.37 -12.61
CA ARG A 12 -4.41 8.51 -13.61
C ARG A 12 -3.64 8.28 -14.93
N LEU A 13 -2.40 8.73 -15.02
CA LEU A 13 -1.47 8.43 -16.12
C LEU A 13 -0.61 7.17 -15.89
N GLY A 14 -0.93 6.38 -14.87
CA GLY A 14 -0.14 5.19 -14.49
C GLY A 14 1.12 5.46 -13.68
N LEU A 15 1.44 6.72 -13.36
CA LEU A 15 2.66 7.07 -12.60
C LEU A 15 2.75 6.41 -11.23
N GLY A 16 1.65 6.29 -10.49
CA GLY A 16 1.64 5.59 -9.19
C GLY A 16 2.03 4.11 -9.32
N ARG A 17 1.51 3.42 -10.35
CA ARG A 17 1.89 2.03 -10.67
C ARG A 17 3.34 1.92 -11.06
N ALA A 18 3.83 2.83 -11.91
CA ALA A 18 5.23 2.84 -12.33
C ALA A 18 6.19 3.03 -11.14
N LEU A 19 5.87 3.98 -10.24
CA LEU A 19 6.66 4.22 -9.03
C LEU A 19 6.68 3.01 -8.10
N ILE A 20 5.53 2.40 -7.83
CA ILE A 20 5.45 1.20 -6.97
C ILE A 20 6.18 0.02 -7.59
N ALA A 21 5.94 -0.29 -8.86
CA ALA A 21 6.60 -1.41 -9.54
C ALA A 21 8.12 -1.25 -9.55
N LYS A 22 8.61 -0.02 -9.82
CA LYS A 22 10.05 0.27 -9.78
C LYS A 22 10.61 0.18 -8.35
N GLY A 23 9.86 0.68 -7.37
CA GLY A 23 10.23 0.63 -5.95
C GLY A 23 10.34 -0.80 -5.43
N VAL A 24 9.31 -1.62 -5.63
CA VAL A 24 9.29 -3.04 -5.23
C VAL A 24 10.44 -3.80 -5.89
N LYS A 25 10.60 -3.65 -7.23
CA LYS A 25 11.72 -4.27 -7.94
C LYS A 25 13.06 -3.89 -7.33
N ARG A 26 13.25 -2.61 -7.02
CA ARG A 26 14.51 -2.12 -6.46
C ARG A 26 14.77 -2.60 -5.03
N MET A 27 13.72 -2.72 -4.22
CA MET A 27 13.82 -3.29 -2.87
C MET A 27 14.28 -4.74 -2.94
N VAL A 28 13.68 -5.56 -3.81
CA VAL A 28 14.08 -6.96 -4.00
C VAL A 28 15.52 -7.08 -4.52
N GLU A 29 15.94 -6.20 -5.44
CA GLU A 29 17.31 -6.18 -5.96
C GLU A 29 18.37 -5.87 -4.88
N ILE A 30 18.03 -5.07 -3.87
CA ILE A 30 18.97 -4.60 -2.84
C ILE A 30 18.92 -5.49 -1.59
N GLU A 31 17.72 -5.71 -1.07
CA GLU A 31 17.48 -6.37 0.22
C GLU A 31 17.19 -7.87 0.06
N GLY A 32 16.91 -8.33 -1.16
CA GLY A 32 16.54 -9.71 -1.43
C GLY A 32 15.10 -10.02 -1.01
N ASP A 33 14.89 -11.24 -0.50
CA ASP A 33 13.59 -11.68 0.00
C ASP A 33 13.38 -11.19 1.43
N CYS A 34 12.70 -10.05 1.56
CA CYS A 34 12.42 -9.42 2.84
C CYS A 34 10.97 -8.95 2.94
N VAL A 35 10.44 -8.95 4.16
CA VAL A 35 9.12 -8.38 4.45
C VAL A 35 9.15 -6.86 4.27
N MET A 36 8.22 -6.33 3.48
CA MET A 36 8.11 -4.91 3.20
C MET A 36 6.76 -4.37 3.68
N TYR A 37 6.83 -3.28 4.45
CA TYR A 37 5.65 -2.54 4.88
C TYR A 37 5.51 -1.22 4.13
N ILE A 38 4.27 -0.85 3.84
CA ILE A 38 3.90 0.48 3.36
C ILE A 38 2.72 1.01 4.18
N PRO A 39 2.93 1.97 5.11
CA PRO A 39 1.85 2.52 5.89
C PRO A 39 0.94 3.38 5.00
N THR A 40 -0.37 3.29 5.20
CA THR A 40 -1.35 4.13 4.49
C THR A 40 -2.49 4.52 5.41
N GLN A 41 -3.13 5.64 5.09
CA GLN A 41 -4.37 6.02 5.71
C GLN A 41 -5.52 5.18 5.15
N ILE A 42 -6.42 4.72 6.02
CA ILE A 42 -7.49 3.79 5.63
C ILE A 42 -8.48 4.38 4.61
N TRP A 43 -8.71 5.69 4.64
CA TRP A 43 -9.59 6.38 3.70
C TRP A 43 -8.96 6.60 2.32
N ASN A 44 -7.67 6.30 2.13
CA ASN A 44 -7.03 6.39 0.82
C ASN A 44 -7.25 5.11 0.01
N ILE A 45 -8.50 4.86 -0.37
CA ILE A 45 -8.93 3.64 -1.08
C ILE A 45 -8.13 3.42 -2.37
N ARG A 46 -7.79 4.51 -3.08
CA ARG A 46 -6.98 4.42 -4.32
C ARG A 46 -5.56 3.92 -4.05
N ALA A 47 -4.93 4.34 -2.96
CA ALA A 47 -3.61 3.84 -2.58
C ALA A 47 -3.69 2.37 -2.14
N ILE A 48 -4.70 2.01 -1.35
CA ILE A 48 -4.95 0.62 -0.93
C ILE A 48 -5.08 -0.30 -2.15
N GLN A 49 -5.93 0.06 -3.11
CA GLN A 49 -6.10 -0.70 -4.36
C GLN A 49 -4.80 -0.80 -5.17
N LEU A 50 -4.00 0.28 -5.20
CA LEU A 50 -2.69 0.27 -5.85
C LEU A 50 -1.71 -0.70 -5.18
N TYR A 51 -1.70 -0.76 -3.84
CA TYR A 51 -0.81 -1.65 -3.11
C TYR A 51 -1.25 -3.12 -3.22
N ILE A 52 -2.55 -3.40 -3.16
CA ILE A 52 -3.08 -4.75 -3.42
C ILE A 52 -2.71 -5.20 -4.84
N TRP A 53 -2.87 -4.33 -5.85
CA TRP A 53 -2.43 -4.62 -7.22
C TRP A 53 -0.93 -4.96 -7.31
N ALA A 54 -0.11 -4.37 -6.44
CA ALA A 54 1.32 -4.63 -6.37
C ALA A 54 1.70 -5.86 -5.52
N GLY A 55 0.71 -6.60 -5.00
CA GLY A 55 0.92 -7.83 -4.22
C GLY A 55 1.05 -7.61 -2.71
N PHE A 56 0.74 -6.42 -2.20
CA PHE A 56 0.69 -6.19 -0.75
C PHE A 56 -0.63 -6.71 -0.15
N GLU A 57 -0.54 -7.17 1.08
CA GLU A 57 -1.68 -7.63 1.88
C GLU A 57 -1.86 -6.76 3.13
N PHE A 58 -3.02 -6.87 3.78
CA PHE A 58 -3.28 -6.19 5.04
C PHE A 58 -2.56 -6.88 6.20
N GLU A 59 -1.69 -6.14 6.89
CA GLU A 59 -1.06 -6.62 8.13
C GLU A 59 -2.03 -6.48 9.30
N THR A 60 -2.41 -7.60 9.93
CA THR A 60 -3.43 -7.65 11.00
C THR A 60 -2.93 -8.27 12.30
N VAL A 61 -1.69 -8.75 12.32
CA VAL A 61 -1.10 -9.53 13.41
C VAL A 61 -0.06 -8.69 14.17
N GLU A 62 0.83 -8.02 13.46
CA GLU A 62 1.88 -7.22 14.09
C GLU A 62 1.30 -5.95 14.74
N SER A 63 1.70 -5.64 15.98
CA SER A 63 1.19 -4.47 16.70
C SER A 63 1.76 -3.15 16.19
N ASN A 64 3.01 -3.14 15.71
CA ASN A 64 3.71 -1.93 15.28
C ASN A 64 4.50 -2.11 13.97
N PRO A 65 3.87 -2.54 12.86
CA PRO A 65 4.55 -2.73 11.58
C PRO A 65 5.20 -1.43 11.13
N CYS A 66 6.50 -1.49 10.82
CA CYS A 66 7.30 -0.31 10.46
C CYS A 66 7.30 0.82 11.51
N GLY A 67 7.02 0.50 12.78
CA GLY A 67 6.97 1.48 13.87
C GLY A 67 5.69 2.32 13.94
N TYR A 68 4.61 1.90 13.27
CA TYR A 68 3.30 2.55 13.34
C TYR A 68 2.30 1.65 14.07
N ASN A 69 1.48 2.21 14.96
CA ASN A 69 0.41 1.47 15.63
C ASN A 69 -0.54 0.84 14.60
N ASN A 70 -0.72 -0.48 14.66
CA ASN A 70 -1.54 -1.19 13.69
C ASN A 70 -3.03 -1.04 14.01
N GLN A 71 -3.72 -0.24 13.21
CA GLN A 71 -5.17 -0.02 13.32
C GLN A 71 -5.95 -0.76 12.23
N THR A 72 -5.32 -1.69 11.51
CA THR A 72 -5.93 -2.35 10.34
C THR A 72 -7.22 -3.09 10.71
N ASN A 73 -7.23 -3.84 11.82
CA ASN A 73 -8.42 -4.57 12.29
C ASN A 73 -9.59 -3.64 12.67
N GLU A 74 -9.30 -2.47 13.24
CA GLU A 74 -10.31 -1.46 13.56
C GLU A 74 -10.93 -0.87 12.28
N ALA A 75 -10.13 -0.77 11.23
CA ALA A 75 -10.47 0.02 10.06
C ALA A 75 -11.10 -0.83 8.94
N LEU A 76 -10.75 -2.11 8.83
CA LEU A 76 -11.28 -3.05 7.82
C LEU A 76 -12.82 -3.12 7.77
N PRO A 77 -13.57 -3.22 8.89
CA PRO A 77 -15.04 -3.25 8.86
C PRO A 77 -15.67 -2.05 8.15
N HIS A 78 -14.99 -0.90 8.16
CA HIS A 78 -15.48 0.35 7.58
C HIS A 78 -15.16 0.49 6.08
N ILE A 79 -14.13 -0.20 5.57
CA ILE A 79 -13.64 0.00 4.20
C ILE A 79 -13.66 -1.26 3.33
N GLN A 80 -13.93 -2.45 3.90
CA GLN A 80 -13.89 -3.72 3.16
C GLN A 80 -14.75 -3.69 1.89
N HIS A 81 -15.93 -3.07 1.96
CA HIS A 81 -16.87 -2.94 0.85
C HIS A 81 -16.36 -2.01 -0.27
N LEU A 82 -15.42 -1.10 0.02
CA LEU A 82 -14.81 -0.20 -0.96
C LEU A 82 -13.62 -0.84 -1.67
N VAL A 83 -12.96 -1.79 -1.01
CA VAL A 83 -11.76 -2.46 -1.52
C VAL A 83 -12.12 -3.71 -2.33
N LEU A 84 -13.06 -4.53 -1.84
CA LEU A 84 -13.40 -5.83 -2.43
C LEU A 84 -14.36 -5.75 -3.63
N CYS A 85 -15.03 -4.62 -3.87
CA CYS A 85 -15.93 -4.46 -5.02
C CYS A 85 -15.22 -4.20 -6.37
N TYR A 86 -13.89 -4.08 -6.37
CA TYR A 86 -13.11 -3.68 -7.56
C TYR A 86 -11.91 -4.62 -7.85
N LEU A 87 -11.87 -5.78 -7.19
CA LEU A 87 -10.99 -6.90 -7.54
C LEU A 87 -11.77 -7.90 -8.41
#